data_AF-A0A7I8WCX7-F1
#
_entry.id   AF-A0A7I8WCX7-F1
#
_cell.length_a   1.000
_cell.length_b   1.000
_cell.length_c   1.000
_cell.angle_alpha   90.00
_cell.angle_beta   90.00
_cell.angle_gamma   90.00
#
_symmetry.space_group_name_H-M   'P 1'
#
loop_
_entity.id
_entity.type
_entity.pdbx_description
1 polymer ?
#
loop_
_entity_poly.entity_id
_entity_poly.type
_entity_poly.pdbx_seq_one_letter_code
_entity_poly.pdbx_strand_id
1 'polypeptide(L)'
;MENYSYPGSNATLRGATIVENYISAVVQIVGMIFNVIAFLVLCRKSHRHLSANVYLAFIAICDFFCLLSKAIHTYDATFTPFKCYAAHILADFSIPSSEVLICVVTAERVWIVYKPLSLQLFTSKKAVFVSLLTMALFTIVYVTPTVVHIKITDRECTTEGVLDWLVYLHISLYIFCYIFLLIGHSIIIKSLGCYPSTSRKNWKEKNSVVVLGMKERQSMLRGRKMQVKSTSLKESQARNVIQKDIFI
;
A
#
# COMPACT_ATOMS: atom_id res chain seq x y z
N MET A 1 38.35 35.92 11.13
CA MET A 1 38.28 34.97 9.99
C MET A 1 37.69 35.74 8.82
N GLU A 2 38.52 36.12 7.86
CA GLU A 2 38.07 36.79 6.63
C GLU A 2 37.45 35.76 5.68
N ASN A 3 36.20 35.97 5.30
CA ASN A 3 35.51 35.15 4.31
C ASN A 3 36.05 35.49 2.92
N TYR A 4 36.95 34.67 2.40
CA TYR A 4 37.35 34.70 0.99
C TYR A 4 36.16 34.27 0.12
N SER A 5 35.40 35.25 -0.39
CA SER A 5 34.41 35.02 -1.44
C SER A 5 35.13 34.78 -2.76
N TYR A 6 35.16 33.52 -3.21
CA TYR A 6 35.65 33.17 -4.54
C TYR A 6 34.69 33.74 -5.60
N PRO A 7 35.15 34.61 -6.52
CA PRO A 7 34.30 35.27 -7.52
C PRO A 7 33.64 34.30 -8.53
N GLY A 8 34.08 33.04 -8.57
CA GLY A 8 33.43 31.97 -9.35
C GLY A 8 32.29 31.24 -8.64
N SER A 9 32.12 31.36 -7.32
CA SER A 9 31.17 30.52 -6.57
C SER A 9 29.71 30.93 -6.79
N ASN A 10 29.45 32.21 -7.03
CA ASN A 10 28.09 32.74 -7.23
C ASN A 10 27.46 32.31 -8.56
N ALA A 11 28.28 32.16 -9.62
CA ALA A 11 27.81 31.70 -10.93
C ALA A 11 27.53 30.18 -10.91
N THR A 12 28.41 29.39 -10.28
CA THR A 12 28.19 27.95 -10.09
C THR A 12 27.01 27.66 -9.18
N LEU A 13 26.82 28.46 -8.12
CA LEU A 13 25.68 28.32 -7.20
C LEU A 13 24.35 28.65 -7.89
N ARG A 14 24.31 29.71 -8.72
CA ARG A 14 23.13 30.01 -9.56
C ARG A 14 22.83 28.92 -10.59
N GLY A 15 23.87 28.36 -11.22
CA GLY A 15 23.70 27.23 -12.14
C GLY A 15 23.09 26.01 -11.44
N ALA A 16 23.59 25.68 -10.24
CA ALA A 16 23.09 24.57 -9.44
C ALA A 16 21.63 24.75 -9.01
N THR A 17 21.24 25.94 -8.54
CA THR A 17 19.85 26.20 -8.11
C THR A 17 18.85 26.15 -9.26
N ILE A 18 19.23 26.61 -10.47
CA ILE A 18 18.36 26.50 -11.66
C ILE A 18 18.13 25.03 -12.01
N VAL A 19 19.19 24.22 -12.02
CA VAL A 19 19.10 22.78 -12.32
C VAL A 19 18.26 22.05 -11.27
N GLU A 20 18.49 22.33 -9.99
CA GLU A 20 17.71 21.75 -8.88
C GLU A 20 16.22 22.09 -9.00
N ASN A 21 15.89 23.36 -9.27
CA ASN A 21 14.51 23.79 -9.46
C ASN A 21 13.84 23.09 -10.66
N TYR A 22 14.58 22.93 -11.76
CA TYR A 22 14.07 22.24 -12.95
C TYR A 22 13.83 20.75 -12.68
N ILE A 23 14.80 20.06 -12.08
CA ILE A 23 14.65 18.64 -11.70
C ILE A 23 13.49 18.47 -10.73
N SER A 24 13.38 19.33 -9.71
CA SER A 24 12.28 19.31 -8.75
C SER A 24 10.93 19.51 -9.44
N ALA A 25 10.85 20.41 -10.42
CA ALA A 25 9.62 20.64 -11.21
C ALA A 25 9.18 19.38 -11.93
N VAL A 26 10.11 18.74 -12.65
CA VAL A 26 9.84 17.51 -13.40
C VAL A 26 9.39 16.39 -12.47
N VAL A 27 10.12 16.17 -11.38
CA VAL A 27 9.78 15.14 -10.38
C VAL A 27 8.40 15.40 -9.76
N GLN A 28 8.04 16.64 -9.45
CA GLN A 28 6.74 16.97 -8.91
C GLN A 28 5.61 16.68 -9.90
N ILE A 29 5.71 17.16 -11.15
CA ILE A 29 4.66 16.96 -12.16
C ILE A 29 4.48 15.46 -12.43
N VAL A 30 5.58 14.76 -12.70
CA VAL A 30 5.57 13.33 -13.01
C VAL A 30 5.07 12.52 -11.80
N GLY A 31 5.55 12.85 -10.60
CA GLY A 31 5.15 12.19 -9.36
C GLY A 31 3.67 12.39 -9.05
N MET A 32 3.12 13.59 -9.24
CA MET A 32 1.69 13.85 -9.04
C MET A 32 0.85 13.02 -10.03
N ILE A 33 1.23 12.99 -11.31
CA ILE A 33 0.52 12.22 -12.33
C ILE A 33 0.52 10.72 -11.98
N PHE A 34 1.68 10.15 -11.67
CA PHE A 34 1.79 8.73 -11.36
C PHE A 34 1.05 8.35 -10.07
N ASN A 35 1.06 9.20 -9.04
CA ASN A 35 0.30 8.95 -7.82
C ASN A 35 -1.21 8.98 -8.04
N VAL A 36 -1.72 9.90 -8.87
CA VAL A 36 -3.13 9.91 -9.27
C VAL A 36 -3.49 8.63 -10.03
N ILE A 37 -2.66 8.21 -10.99
CA ILE A 37 -2.88 6.97 -11.75
C ILE A 37 -2.85 5.74 -10.81
N ALA A 38 -1.87 5.67 -9.91
CA ALA A 38 -1.73 4.59 -8.94
C ALA A 38 -2.98 4.49 -8.05
N PHE A 39 -3.44 5.62 -7.51
CA PHE A 39 -4.68 5.70 -6.74
C PHE A 39 -5.88 5.17 -7.55
N LEU A 40 -6.08 5.66 -8.77
CA LEU A 40 -7.20 5.25 -9.63
C LEU A 40 -7.16 3.74 -9.95
N VAL A 41 -5.97 3.18 -10.21
CA VAL A 41 -5.79 1.75 -10.51
C VAL A 41 -6.08 0.90 -9.27
N LEU A 42 -5.52 1.26 -8.11
CA LEU A 42 -5.71 0.54 -6.86
C LEU A 42 -7.16 0.65 -6.33
N CYS A 43 -7.84 1.75 -6.65
CA CYS A 43 -9.26 1.93 -6.41
C CYS A 43 -10.17 1.21 -7.41
N ARG A 44 -9.69 0.38 -8.35
CA ARG A 44 -10.60 -0.46 -9.15
C ARG A 44 -11.23 -1.57 -8.30
N LYS A 45 -12.52 -1.88 -8.52
CA LYS A 45 -13.27 -2.89 -7.76
C LYS A 45 -12.55 -4.25 -7.69
N SER A 46 -11.85 -4.63 -8.75
CA SER A 46 -11.06 -5.87 -8.82
C SER A 46 -9.88 -5.90 -7.85
N HIS A 47 -9.32 -4.75 -7.45
CA HIS A 47 -8.11 -4.67 -6.61
C HIS A 47 -8.40 -4.35 -5.14
N ARG A 48 -9.56 -3.74 -4.82
CA ARG A 48 -9.94 -3.34 -3.45
C ARG A 48 -10.15 -4.47 -2.44
N HIS A 49 -10.15 -5.73 -2.88
CA HIS A 49 -10.33 -6.88 -1.99
C HIS A 49 -9.05 -7.22 -1.21
N LEU A 50 -7.90 -6.74 -1.67
CA LEU A 50 -6.62 -6.89 -0.99
C LEU A 50 -6.36 -5.67 -0.12
N SER A 51 -6.21 -5.87 1.19
CA SER A 51 -5.85 -4.87 2.20
C SER A 51 -4.63 -4.06 1.80
N ALA A 52 -3.55 -4.73 1.37
CA ALA A 52 -2.33 -4.07 0.88
C ALA A 52 -2.59 -3.04 -0.24
N ASN A 53 -3.53 -3.30 -1.15
CA ASN A 53 -3.85 -2.34 -2.22
C ASN A 53 -4.54 -1.10 -1.69
N VAL A 54 -5.32 -1.23 -0.62
CA VAL A 54 -5.95 -0.08 0.06
C VAL A 54 -4.87 0.78 0.70
N TYR A 55 -3.93 0.17 1.45
CA TYR A 55 -2.81 0.91 2.04
C TYR A 55 -1.94 1.61 0.98
N LEU A 56 -1.61 0.93 -0.12
CA LEU A 56 -0.87 1.53 -1.24
C LEU A 56 -1.65 2.69 -1.90
N ALA A 57 -2.98 2.61 -1.95
CA ALA A 57 -3.79 3.72 -2.47
C ALA A 57 -3.72 4.95 -1.56
N PHE A 58 -3.70 4.73 -0.24
CA PHE A 58 -3.49 5.81 0.74
C PHE A 58 -2.07 6.37 0.69
N ILE A 59 -1.04 5.55 0.48
CA ILE A 59 0.34 6.02 0.25
C ILE A 59 0.37 6.95 -0.97
N ALA A 60 -0.27 6.56 -2.08
CA ALA A 60 -0.33 7.42 -3.26
C ALA A 60 -1.03 8.77 -2.99
N ILE A 61 -2.03 8.81 -2.11
CA ILE A 61 -2.67 10.06 -1.67
C ILE A 61 -1.68 10.92 -0.86
N CYS A 62 -0.97 10.31 0.10
CA CYS A 62 0.05 11.02 0.89
C CYS A 62 1.16 11.58 0.00
N ASP A 63 1.70 10.76 -0.91
CA ASP A 63 2.75 11.19 -1.82
C ASP A 63 2.27 12.33 -2.75
N PHE A 64 1.02 12.27 -3.22
CA PHE A 64 0.42 13.36 -3.98
C PHE A 64 0.34 14.66 -3.16
N PHE A 65 -0.14 14.60 -1.92
CA PHE A 65 -0.26 15.79 -1.06
C PHE A 65 1.10 16.36 -0.64
N CYS A 66 2.10 15.51 -0.46
CA CYS A 66 3.48 15.92 -0.22
C CYS A 66 4.07 16.67 -1.44
N LEU A 67 3.83 16.18 -2.64
CA LEU A 67 4.26 16.88 -3.85
C LEU A 67 3.47 18.19 -4.07
N LEU A 68 2.18 18.19 -3.75
CA LEU A 68 1.33 19.38 -3.83
C LEU A 68 1.78 20.47 -2.85
N SER A 69 2.16 20.11 -1.62
CA SER A 69 2.67 21.08 -0.65
C SER A 69 3.93 21.78 -1.15
N LYS A 70 4.85 21.00 -1.75
CA LYS A 70 6.07 21.54 -2.36
C LYS A 70 5.74 22.44 -3.55
N ALA A 71 4.75 22.08 -4.36
CA ALA A 71 4.31 22.91 -5.49
C ALA A 71 3.72 24.25 -5.03
N ILE A 72 2.88 24.24 -3.97
CA ILE A 72 2.34 25.46 -3.34
C ILE A 72 3.48 26.36 -2.84
N HIS A 73 4.53 25.78 -2.25
CA HIS A 73 5.67 26.54 -1.74
C HIS A 73 6.58 27.09 -2.84
N THR A 74 6.75 26.36 -3.96
CA THR A 74 7.77 26.67 -4.98
C THR A 74 7.27 27.61 -6.07
N TYR A 75 6.02 27.47 -6.53
CA TYR A 75 5.55 28.12 -7.78
C TYR A 75 4.61 29.31 -7.57
N ASP A 76 4.22 29.60 -6.33
CA ASP A 76 3.31 30.69 -6.06
C ASP A 76 4.08 31.95 -5.64
N ALA A 77 4.05 32.96 -6.51
CA ALA A 77 4.74 34.23 -6.29
C ALA A 77 4.11 35.07 -5.15
N THR A 78 2.92 34.72 -4.69
CA THR A 78 2.20 35.48 -3.66
C THR A 78 2.19 34.72 -2.34
N PHE A 79 3.01 35.17 -1.40
CA PHE A 79 3.04 34.65 -0.04
C PHE A 79 1.75 35.04 0.69
N THR A 80 0.98 34.04 1.13
CA THR A 80 -0.19 34.26 2.00
C THR A 80 -0.11 33.34 3.21
N PRO A 81 -0.56 33.81 4.40
CA PRO A 81 -0.68 32.98 5.60
C PRO A 81 -1.33 31.62 5.33
N PHE A 82 -2.42 31.63 4.57
CA PHE A 82 -3.17 30.43 4.20
C PHE A 82 -2.33 29.42 3.44
N LYS A 83 -1.53 29.86 2.46
CA LYS A 83 -0.66 28.96 1.68
C LYS A 83 0.43 28.36 2.54
N CYS A 84 1.02 29.14 3.45
CA CYS A 84 1.99 28.58 4.38
C CYS A 84 1.37 27.47 5.23
N TYR A 85 0.25 27.76 5.92
CA TYR A 85 -0.43 26.76 6.73
C TYR A 85 -0.81 25.52 5.92
N ALA A 86 -1.35 25.70 4.72
CA ALA A 86 -1.72 24.59 3.84
C ALA A 86 -0.50 23.75 3.46
N ALA A 87 0.62 24.37 3.06
CA ALA A 87 1.83 23.65 2.66
C ALA A 87 2.41 22.84 3.84
N HIS A 88 2.55 23.45 5.02
CA HIS A 88 3.05 22.75 6.20
C HIS A 88 2.11 21.62 6.62
N ILE A 89 0.81 21.88 6.77
CA ILE A 89 -0.17 20.84 7.16
C ILE A 89 -0.14 19.67 6.17
N LEU A 90 -0.10 19.94 4.86
CA LEU A 90 -0.05 18.89 3.84
C LEU A 90 1.25 18.09 3.93
N ALA A 91 2.40 18.73 4.07
CA ALA A 91 3.70 18.06 4.18
C ALA A 91 3.80 17.23 5.47
N ASP A 92 3.53 17.88 6.60
CA ASP A 92 3.70 17.31 7.95
C ASP A 92 2.68 16.21 8.23
N PHE A 93 1.51 16.22 7.56
CA PHE A 93 0.58 15.10 7.62
C PHE A 93 1.00 13.95 6.70
N SER A 94 1.45 14.27 5.48
CA SER A 94 1.67 13.26 4.44
C SER A 94 2.89 12.40 4.67
N ILE A 95 4.01 13.01 5.08
CA ILE A 95 5.28 12.30 5.30
C ILE A 95 5.15 11.21 6.37
N PRO A 96 4.79 11.52 7.63
CA PRO A 96 4.68 10.49 8.67
C PRO A 96 3.55 9.49 8.39
N SER A 97 2.45 9.92 7.75
CA SER A 97 1.40 8.97 7.34
C SER A 97 1.93 7.95 6.33
N SER A 98 2.72 8.38 5.35
CA SER A 98 3.34 7.48 4.36
C SER A 98 4.30 6.49 5.04
N GLU A 99 5.15 6.97 5.95
CA GLU A 99 6.08 6.13 6.72
C GLU A 99 5.36 5.04 7.52
N VAL A 100 4.33 5.41 8.27
CA VAL A 100 3.56 4.44 9.07
C VAL A 100 2.80 3.46 8.16
N LEU A 101 2.30 3.90 7.00
CA LEU A 101 1.60 3.03 6.06
C LEU A 101 2.57 1.98 5.48
N ILE A 102 3.80 2.39 5.16
CA ILE A 102 4.86 1.48 4.71
C ILE A 102 5.18 0.46 5.80
N CYS A 103 5.27 0.87 7.07
CA CYS A 103 5.46 -0.03 8.20
C CYS A 103 4.30 -1.04 8.33
N VAL A 104 3.05 -0.58 8.22
CA VAL A 104 1.86 -1.45 8.29
C VAL A 104 1.82 -2.45 7.14
N VAL A 105 2.08 -2.03 5.90
CA VAL A 105 2.14 -2.92 4.74
C VAL A 105 3.25 -3.95 4.92
N THR A 106 4.44 -3.52 5.36
CA THR A 106 5.58 -4.42 5.58
C THR A 106 5.25 -5.45 6.66
N ALA A 107 4.67 -5.02 7.78
CA ALA A 107 4.22 -5.90 8.84
C ALA A 107 3.18 -6.90 8.33
N GLU A 108 2.17 -6.44 7.59
CA GLU A 108 1.15 -7.31 6.99
C GLU A 108 1.78 -8.39 6.08
N ARG A 109 2.74 -8.01 5.24
CA ARG A 109 3.46 -8.94 4.34
C ARG A 109 4.26 -9.98 5.11
N VAL A 110 4.97 -9.56 6.15
CA VAL A 110 5.69 -10.48 7.04
C VAL A 110 4.71 -11.47 7.68
N TRP A 111 3.56 -10.99 8.15
CA TRP A 111 2.50 -11.83 8.72
C TRP A 111 1.94 -12.86 7.74
N ILE A 112 1.73 -12.47 6.47
CA ILE A 112 1.27 -13.35 5.39
C ILE A 112 2.22 -14.53 5.23
N VAL A 113 3.53 -14.28 5.24
CA VAL A 113 4.55 -15.32 5.06
C VAL A 113 4.61 -16.24 6.28
N TYR A 114 4.56 -15.70 7.49
CA TYR A 114 4.66 -16.51 8.72
C TYR A 114 3.38 -17.32 9.03
N LYS A 115 2.18 -16.78 8.76
CA LYS A 115 0.89 -17.41 9.13
C LYS A 115 -0.21 -17.18 8.07
N PRO A 116 -0.18 -17.89 6.93
CA PRO A 116 -1.14 -17.68 5.84
C PRO A 116 -2.60 -17.97 6.24
N LEU A 117 -2.83 -18.93 7.15
CA LEU A 117 -4.19 -19.34 7.57
C LEU A 117 -4.84 -18.38 8.58
N SER A 118 -4.06 -17.69 9.41
CA SER A 118 -4.61 -16.74 10.40
C SER A 118 -5.12 -15.46 9.74
N LEU A 119 -4.79 -15.25 8.47
CA LEU A 119 -4.82 -13.94 7.86
C LEU A 119 -6.16 -13.60 7.20
N GLN A 120 -6.97 -14.61 6.84
CA GLN A 120 -8.35 -14.39 6.37
C GLN A 120 -9.19 -13.58 7.37
N LEU A 121 -8.85 -13.63 8.67
CA LEU A 121 -9.52 -12.86 9.71
C LEU A 121 -8.97 -11.42 9.85
N PHE A 122 -7.67 -11.23 9.63
CA PHE A 122 -7.00 -9.93 9.77
C PHE A 122 -7.15 -9.01 8.55
N THR A 123 -7.35 -9.55 7.36
CA THR A 123 -7.57 -8.75 6.13
C THR A 123 -9.03 -8.34 5.94
N SER A 124 -9.81 -8.26 7.02
CA SER A 124 -11.19 -7.80 6.92
C SER A 124 -11.22 -6.30 6.60
N LYS A 125 -12.21 -5.88 5.79
CA LYS A 125 -12.39 -4.45 5.44
C LYS A 125 -12.52 -3.55 6.67
N LYS A 126 -13.12 -4.09 7.76
CA LYS A 126 -13.27 -3.39 9.03
C LYS A 126 -11.92 -3.16 9.71
N ALA A 127 -11.04 -4.17 9.74
CA ALA A 127 -9.71 -4.05 10.33
C ALA A 127 -8.84 -3.03 9.58
N VAL A 128 -8.88 -3.05 8.23
CA VAL A 128 -8.19 -2.06 7.40
C VAL A 128 -8.70 -0.65 7.69
N PHE A 129 -10.02 -0.47 7.75
CA PHE A 129 -10.62 0.83 8.08
C PHE A 129 -10.22 1.33 9.47
N VAL A 130 -10.27 0.46 10.49
CA VAL A 130 -9.83 0.80 11.84
C VAL A 130 -8.35 1.18 11.86
N SER A 131 -7.49 0.41 11.17
CA SER A 131 -6.07 0.71 11.03
C SER A 131 -5.83 2.09 10.40
N LEU A 132 -6.51 2.41 9.30
CA LEU A 132 -6.41 3.72 8.64
C LEU A 132 -6.92 4.86 9.53
N LEU A 133 -8.01 4.64 10.27
CA LEU A 133 -8.56 5.63 11.19
C LEU A 133 -7.61 5.90 12.36
N THR A 134 -7.08 4.85 12.99
CA THR A 134 -6.10 4.97 14.08
C THR A 134 -4.85 5.71 13.60
N MET A 135 -4.38 5.40 12.39
CA MET A 135 -3.27 6.11 11.77
C MET A 135 -3.58 7.60 11.56
N ALA A 136 -4.74 7.93 10.97
CA ALA A 136 -5.12 9.31 10.74
C ALA A 136 -5.19 10.11 12.06
N LEU A 137 -5.78 9.53 13.11
CA LEU A 137 -5.82 10.15 14.44
C LEU A 137 -4.43 10.37 15.03
N PHE A 138 -3.56 9.36 14.90
CA PHE A 138 -2.17 9.47 15.36
C PHE A 138 -1.42 10.60 14.61
N THR A 139 -1.56 10.67 13.28
CA THR A 139 -0.94 11.73 12.48
C THR A 139 -1.49 13.11 12.84
N ILE A 140 -2.80 13.26 13.10
CA ILE A 140 -3.36 14.54 13.53
C ILE A 140 -2.71 15.01 14.84
N VAL A 141 -2.59 14.11 15.82
CA VAL A 141 -1.91 14.42 17.09
C VAL A 141 -0.45 14.78 16.85
N TYR A 142 0.22 14.07 15.93
CA TYR A 142 1.60 14.35 15.52
C TYR A 142 1.76 15.74 14.86
N VAL A 143 0.84 16.15 13.99
CA VAL A 143 0.93 17.41 13.24
C VAL A 143 0.56 18.63 14.09
N THR A 144 -0.26 18.44 15.13
CA THR A 144 -0.82 19.54 15.95
C THR A 144 0.26 20.51 16.48
N PRO A 145 1.37 20.06 17.08
CA PRO A 145 2.42 20.96 17.56
C PRO A 145 3.04 21.80 16.45
N THR A 146 3.28 21.20 15.27
CA THR A 146 3.86 21.94 14.14
C THR A 146 2.95 23.09 13.73
N VAL A 147 1.64 22.83 13.64
CA VAL A 147 0.64 23.88 13.32
C VAL A 147 0.63 25.01 14.34
N VAL A 148 0.77 24.69 15.62
CA VAL A 148 0.80 25.69 16.71
C VAL A 148 2.06 26.56 16.66
N HIS A 149 3.18 26.01 16.19
CA HIS A 149 4.47 26.69 16.15
C HIS A 149 4.83 27.33 14.79
N ILE A 150 3.93 27.31 13.81
CA ILE A 150 4.12 28.04 12.56
C ILE A 150 4.16 29.54 12.87
N LYS A 151 5.30 30.17 12.60
CA LYS A 151 5.46 31.63 12.62
C LYS A 151 5.45 32.14 11.19
N ILE A 152 4.57 33.11 10.95
CA ILE A 152 4.47 33.79 9.66
C ILE A 152 5.11 35.16 9.83
N THR A 153 6.18 35.39 9.08
CA THR A 153 6.78 36.72 8.92
C THR A 153 6.46 37.24 7.51
N ASP A 154 6.62 38.54 7.28
CA ASP A 154 6.26 39.18 5.98
C ASP A 154 7.01 38.61 4.76
N ARG A 155 8.10 37.86 4.98
CA ARG A 155 8.93 37.30 3.91
C ARG A 155 9.13 35.80 3.98
N GLU A 156 8.95 35.20 5.14
CA GLU A 156 9.31 33.79 5.36
C GLU A 156 8.28 33.11 6.26
N CYS A 157 8.03 31.83 5.96
CA CYS A 157 7.34 30.95 6.87
C CYS A 157 8.34 30.01 7.52
N THR A 158 8.46 30.10 8.83
CA THR A 158 9.44 29.34 9.59
C THR A 158 8.79 28.63 10.76
N THR A 159 9.31 27.45 11.05
CA THR A 159 8.96 26.64 12.22
C THR A 159 10.09 26.78 13.23
N GLU A 160 10.05 27.82 14.07
CA GLU A 160 11.05 28.02 15.13
C GLU A 160 10.76 27.15 16.36
N GLY A 161 11.80 26.55 16.95
CA GLY A 161 11.68 25.75 18.17
C GLY A 161 11.07 24.35 17.98
N VAL A 162 10.82 23.95 16.72
CA VAL A 162 10.18 22.67 16.39
C VAL A 162 11.20 21.52 16.31
N LEU A 163 12.50 21.80 16.21
CA LEU A 163 13.53 20.77 16.01
C LEU A 163 13.62 19.80 17.19
N ASP A 164 13.65 20.30 18.42
CA ASP A 164 13.70 19.45 19.61
C ASP A 164 12.42 18.62 19.74
N TRP A 165 11.26 19.23 19.47
CA TRP A 165 9.98 18.54 19.49
C TRP A 165 9.87 17.46 18.42
N LEU A 166 10.26 17.74 17.18
CA LEU A 166 10.27 16.79 16.06
C LEU A 166 11.12 15.57 16.38
N VAL A 167 12.28 15.74 17.04
CA VAL A 167 13.12 14.63 17.46
C VAL A 167 12.39 13.74 18.47
N TYR A 168 11.79 14.32 19.53
CA TYR A 168 10.97 13.55 20.48
C TYR A 168 9.76 12.88 19.81
N LEU A 169 9.17 13.53 18.83
CA LEU A 169 8.01 13.04 18.11
C LEU A 169 8.35 11.89 17.16
N HIS A 170 9.48 11.97 16.43
CA HIS A 170 10.00 10.87 15.63
C HIS A 170 10.39 9.68 16.50
N ILE A 171 11.03 9.90 17.64
CA ILE A 171 11.31 8.83 18.61
C ILE A 171 9.99 8.20 19.08
N SER A 172 8.96 9.00 19.36
CA SER A 172 7.63 8.52 19.73
C SER A 172 6.95 7.71 18.61
N LEU A 173 7.12 8.12 17.35
CA LEU A 173 6.65 7.40 16.15
C LEU A 173 7.32 6.02 16.03
N TYR A 174 8.65 5.97 16.21
CA TYR A 174 9.40 4.72 16.19
C TYR A 174 8.98 3.81 17.34
N ILE A 175 8.80 4.36 18.55
CA ILE A 175 8.29 3.62 19.72
C ILE A 175 6.89 3.11 19.43
N PHE A 176 6.00 3.91 18.85
CA PHE A 176 4.65 3.50 18.50
C PHE A 176 4.64 2.37 17.47
N CYS A 177 5.42 2.51 16.38
CA CYS A 177 5.59 1.45 15.38
C CYS A 177 6.13 0.17 16.04
N TYR A 178 7.13 0.29 16.92
CA TYR A 178 7.70 -0.82 17.65
C TYR A 178 6.69 -1.50 18.59
N ILE A 179 5.90 -0.73 19.35
CA ILE A 179 4.83 -1.24 20.22
C ILE A 179 3.76 -1.92 19.37
N PHE A 180 3.36 -1.34 18.24
CA PHE A 180 2.37 -1.94 17.35
C PHE A 180 2.87 -3.29 16.79
N LEU A 181 4.14 -3.34 16.37
CA LEU A 181 4.80 -4.57 15.97
C LEU A 181 4.86 -5.58 17.12
N LEU A 182 5.20 -5.16 18.35
CA LEU A 182 5.27 -6.02 19.53
C LEU A 182 3.90 -6.54 20.00
N ILE A 183 2.86 -5.73 19.96
CA ILE A 183 1.48 -6.13 20.28
C ILE A 183 1.03 -7.16 19.26
N GLY A 184 1.27 -6.89 17.98
CA GLY A 184 1.07 -7.88 16.93
C GLY A 184 1.85 -9.17 17.24
N HIS A 185 3.14 -9.08 17.58
CA HIS A 185 3.97 -10.23 17.94
C HIS A 185 3.46 -10.99 19.18
N SER A 186 2.90 -10.30 20.15
CA SER A 186 2.31 -10.89 21.35
C SER A 186 1.02 -11.64 21.04
N ILE A 187 0.20 -11.10 20.13
CA ILE A 187 -0.96 -11.80 19.57
C ILE A 187 -0.49 -13.02 18.76
N ILE A 188 0.67 -12.96 18.07
CA ILE A 188 1.28 -14.10 17.38
C ILE A 188 1.62 -15.22 18.37
N ILE A 189 2.34 -14.92 19.46
CA ILE A 189 2.77 -15.94 20.42
C ILE A 189 1.55 -16.59 21.10
N LYS A 190 0.56 -15.79 21.51
CA LYS A 190 -0.68 -16.32 22.09
C LYS A 190 -1.47 -17.16 21.07
N SER A 191 -1.56 -16.73 19.82
CA SER A 191 -2.21 -17.53 18.77
C SER A 191 -1.38 -18.74 18.31
N LEU A 192 -0.07 -18.79 18.55
CA LEU A 192 0.76 -20.00 18.36
C LEU A 192 0.51 -21.00 19.50
N GLY A 193 0.42 -20.54 20.75
CA GLY A 193 0.13 -21.38 21.91
C GLY A 193 -1.30 -21.91 21.96
N CYS A 194 -2.26 -21.16 21.40
CA CYS A 194 -3.68 -21.52 21.39
C CYS A 194 -4.15 -22.15 20.06
N TYR A 195 -3.31 -22.88 19.33
CA TYR A 195 -3.83 -23.82 18.32
C TYR A 195 -4.22 -25.13 19.03
N PRO A 196 -5.50 -25.34 19.39
CA PRO A 196 -5.91 -26.62 19.96
C PRO A 196 -5.63 -27.71 18.92
N SER A 197 -4.96 -28.79 19.35
CA SER A 197 -4.57 -29.92 18.49
C SER A 197 -5.77 -30.55 17.76
N THR A 198 -6.99 -30.34 18.26
CA THR A 198 -8.27 -30.73 17.65
C THR A 198 -8.56 -30.00 16.33
N SER A 199 -8.18 -28.73 16.16
CA SER A 199 -8.39 -28.03 14.89
C SER A 199 -7.44 -28.55 13.79
N ARG A 200 -6.24 -29.02 14.17
CA ARG A 200 -5.30 -29.68 13.24
C ARG A 200 -5.82 -31.03 12.74
N LYS A 201 -6.55 -31.77 13.59
CA LYS A 201 -7.28 -32.99 13.18
C LYS A 201 -8.40 -32.68 12.20
N ASN A 202 -9.27 -31.71 12.53
CA ASN A 202 -10.39 -31.34 11.66
C ASN A 202 -9.94 -30.75 10.32
N TRP A 203 -8.81 -30.05 10.25
CA TRP A 203 -8.27 -29.52 8.99
C TRP A 203 -7.70 -30.62 8.08
N LYS A 204 -7.01 -31.62 8.67
CA LYS A 204 -6.58 -32.81 7.92
C LYS A 204 -7.77 -33.60 7.39
N GLU A 205 -8.84 -33.71 8.17
CA GLU A 205 -10.09 -34.36 7.75
C GLU A 205 -10.83 -33.58 6.65
N LYS A 206 -10.95 -32.25 6.78
CA LYS A 206 -11.59 -31.44 5.75
C LYS A 206 -10.82 -31.46 4.44
N ASN A 207 -9.48 -31.39 4.49
CA ASN A 207 -8.67 -31.46 3.28
C ASN A 207 -8.61 -32.87 2.68
N SER A 208 -8.65 -33.94 3.48
CA SER A 208 -8.78 -35.29 2.91
C SER A 208 -10.11 -35.45 2.16
N VAL A 209 -11.21 -34.92 2.69
CA VAL A 209 -12.53 -34.91 2.03
C VAL A 209 -12.54 -34.08 0.76
N VAL A 210 -11.89 -32.90 0.74
CA VAL A 210 -11.80 -32.07 -0.48
C VAL A 210 -10.91 -32.74 -1.54
N VAL A 211 -9.79 -33.35 -1.16
CA VAL A 211 -8.92 -34.09 -2.08
C VAL A 211 -9.62 -35.33 -2.64
N LEU A 212 -10.41 -36.03 -1.82
CA LEU A 212 -11.26 -37.15 -2.25
C LEU A 212 -12.33 -36.67 -3.23
N GLY A 213 -13.05 -35.60 -2.93
CA GLY A 213 -14.07 -35.03 -3.82
C GLY A 213 -13.51 -34.48 -5.13
N MET A 214 -12.28 -33.95 -5.14
CA MET A 214 -11.59 -33.53 -6.36
C MET A 214 -11.17 -34.74 -7.22
N LYS A 215 -10.69 -35.83 -6.61
CA LYS A 215 -10.42 -37.09 -7.31
C LYS A 215 -11.69 -37.68 -7.92
N GLU A 216 -12.81 -37.63 -7.20
CA GLU A 216 -14.11 -38.16 -7.64
C GLU A 216 -14.73 -37.31 -8.77
N ARG A 217 -14.59 -35.99 -8.73
CA ARG A 217 -14.94 -35.13 -9.87
C ARG A 217 -14.03 -35.38 -11.07
N GLN A 218 -12.73 -35.60 -10.87
CA GLN A 218 -11.83 -35.93 -11.97
C GLN A 218 -12.12 -37.31 -12.58
N SER A 219 -12.52 -38.30 -11.79
CA SER A 219 -12.91 -39.63 -12.31
C SER A 219 -14.22 -39.56 -13.11
N MET A 220 -15.23 -38.83 -12.62
CA MET A 220 -16.47 -38.60 -13.37
C MET A 220 -16.24 -37.87 -14.69
N LEU A 221 -15.35 -36.86 -14.71
CA LEU A 221 -15.00 -36.14 -15.94
C LEU A 221 -14.24 -37.04 -16.94
N ARG A 222 -13.39 -37.96 -16.46
CA ARG A 222 -12.75 -38.98 -17.33
C ARG A 222 -13.77 -39.97 -17.88
N GLY A 223 -14.73 -40.42 -17.06
CA GLY A 223 -15.81 -41.31 -17.49
C GLY A 223 -16.68 -40.68 -18.59
N ARG A 224 -17.10 -39.42 -18.42
CA ARG A 224 -17.84 -38.68 -19.46
C ARG A 224 -17.03 -38.50 -20.75
N LYS A 225 -15.73 -38.22 -20.66
CA LYS A 225 -14.86 -38.15 -21.85
C LYS A 225 -14.78 -39.49 -22.59
N MET A 226 -14.79 -40.62 -21.89
CA MET A 226 -14.81 -41.94 -22.54
C MET A 226 -16.16 -42.25 -23.20
N GLN A 227 -17.28 -41.89 -22.56
CA GLN A 227 -18.62 -42.06 -23.15
C GLN A 227 -18.80 -41.23 -24.44
N VAL A 228 -18.36 -39.96 -24.44
CA VAL A 228 -18.42 -39.11 -25.64
C VAL A 228 -17.56 -39.66 -26.78
N LYS A 229 -16.44 -40.32 -26.46
CA LYS A 229 -15.56 -40.94 -27.46
C LYS A 229 -16.12 -42.25 -28.00
N SER A 230 -16.92 -42.99 -27.23
CA SER A 230 -17.55 -44.24 -27.70
C SER A 230 -18.79 -43.99 -28.55
N THR A 231 -19.57 -42.95 -28.27
CA THR A 231 -20.69 -42.53 -29.13
C THR A 231 -20.21 -41.99 -30.46
N SER A 232 -19.13 -41.18 -30.50
CA SER A 232 -18.57 -40.71 -31.78
C SER A 232 -17.98 -41.85 -32.63
N LEU A 233 -17.42 -42.88 -32.00
CA LEU A 233 -16.93 -44.07 -32.71
C LEU A 233 -18.08 -44.90 -33.32
N LYS A 234 -19.20 -45.06 -32.59
CA LYS A 234 -20.39 -45.75 -33.09
C LYS A 234 -21.06 -44.99 -34.24
N GLU A 235 -21.13 -43.66 -34.17
CA GLU A 235 -21.64 -42.85 -35.28
C GLU A 235 -20.74 -42.92 -36.53
N SER A 236 -19.42 -42.97 -36.35
CA SER A 236 -18.47 -43.13 -37.45
C SER A 236 -18.57 -44.51 -38.11
N GLN A 237 -18.74 -45.58 -37.31
CA GLN A 237 -18.98 -46.92 -37.84
C GLN A 237 -20.33 -47.04 -38.56
N ALA A 238 -21.39 -46.43 -38.03
CA ALA A 238 -22.71 -46.43 -38.68
C ALA A 238 -22.69 -45.72 -40.04
N ARG A 239 -21.96 -44.60 -40.17
CA ARG A 239 -21.78 -43.92 -41.47
C ARG A 239 -21.04 -44.77 -42.50
N ASN A 240 -20.02 -45.53 -42.07
CA ASN A 240 -19.25 -46.41 -42.97
C ASN A 240 -20.05 -47.62 -43.48
N VAL A 241 -21.09 -48.07 -42.76
CA VAL A 241 -21.98 -49.14 -43.23
C VAL A 241 -22.94 -48.61 -44.30
N ILE A 242 -23.58 -47.47 -44.05
CA ILE A 242 -24.52 -46.85 -45.01
C ILE A 242 -23.84 -46.49 -46.33
N GLN A 243 -22.56 -46.10 -46.30
CA GLN A 243 -21.83 -45.72 -47.50
C GLN A 243 -21.44 -46.92 -48.40
N LYS A 244 -21.45 -48.15 -47.86
CA LYS A 244 -21.20 -49.37 -48.65
C LYS A 244 -22.44 -49.89 -49.39
N ASP A 245 -23.65 -49.60 -48.89
CA ASP A 245 -24.90 -50.07 -49.51
C ASP A 245 -25.40 -49.17 -50.66
N ILE A 246 -24.76 -48.02 -50.89
CA ILE A 246 -25.10 -47.08 -51.98
C ILE A 246 -24.29 -47.35 -53.26
N PHE A 247 -23.33 -48.27 -53.23
CA PHE A 247 -22.41 -48.57 -54.34
C PHE A 247 -22.62 -49.96 -54.99
N ILE A 248 -23.87 -50.44 -55.01
CA ILE A 248 -24.28 -51.64 -55.76
C ILE A 248 -25.29 -51.24 -56.83
#